data_AF-A0A535RBZ2-F1
#
_entry.id   AF-A0A535RBZ2-F1
#
_cell.length_a   1.000
_cell.length_b   1.000
_cell.length_c   1.000
_cell.angle_alpha   90.00
_cell.angle_beta   90.00
_cell.angle_gamma   90.00
#
_symmetry.space_group_name_H-M   'P 1'
#
loop_
_entity.id
_entity.type
_entity.pdbx_description
1 polymer ?
#
loop_
_entity_poly.entity_id
_entity_poly.type
_entity_poly.pdbx_seq_one_letter_code
_entity_poly.pdbx_strand_id
1 'polypeptide(L)'
;MKLRAVALAGSALVLAACGSVADSPAAPPAPAPTAQARCEAALAELRPSDHAQLVAVFESTALEIAAWQESGLILGGGHAGAGMSPLRSHPPGESIASCYFDGTITVTGPLPEGARPPVLERMLLILDSSGGFLQEVGGPKKTFPLVRPAA
;
A
#
# COMPACT_ATOMS: atom_id res chain seq x y z
N MET A 1 63.97 -23.27 -11.85
CA MET A 1 65.27 -22.59 -11.73
C MET A 1 65.02 -21.07 -11.81
N LYS A 2 65.62 -20.30 -10.88
CA LYS A 2 65.90 -18.83 -10.75
C LYS A 2 65.21 -17.86 -11.75
N LEU A 3 64.71 -16.65 -11.42
CA LEU A 3 65.18 -15.54 -10.55
C LEU A 3 63.95 -14.80 -9.95
N ARG A 4 63.87 -14.43 -8.66
CA ARG A 4 64.43 -13.24 -7.98
C ARG A 4 64.34 -11.91 -8.74
N ALA A 5 63.43 -11.04 -8.32
CA ALA A 5 63.68 -9.60 -8.23
C ALA A 5 62.87 -9.01 -7.06
N VAL A 6 63.58 -8.30 -6.19
CA VAL A 6 63.16 -7.59 -4.98
C VAL A 6 63.37 -6.11 -5.25
N ALA A 7 62.41 -5.25 -4.88
CA ALA A 7 62.58 -3.85 -4.46
C ALA A 7 61.19 -3.37 -3.98
N LEU A 8 60.83 -3.27 -2.69
CA LEU A 8 61.29 -2.38 -1.61
C LEU A 8 61.23 -0.87 -1.94
N ALA A 9 60.13 -0.23 -1.53
CA ALA A 9 60.05 1.11 -0.94
C ALA A 9 58.58 1.31 -0.49
N GLY A 10 58.26 1.39 0.81
CA GLY A 10 58.23 2.66 1.56
C GLY A 10 57.00 3.47 1.09
N SER A 11 55.92 3.61 1.87
CA SER A 11 55.91 4.27 3.16
C SER A 11 54.63 3.95 3.94
N ALA A 12 54.79 3.79 5.25
CA ALA A 12 53.70 3.77 6.20
C ALA A 12 52.96 5.11 6.21
N LEU A 13 51.64 5.07 6.07
CA LEU A 13 50.72 6.09 6.56
C LEU A 13 49.71 5.38 7.47
N VAL A 14 50.14 5.20 8.72
CA VAL A 14 49.26 4.87 9.83
C VAL A 14 48.52 6.16 10.17
N LEU A 15 47.34 6.36 9.57
CA LEU A 15 46.37 7.31 10.12
C LEU A 15 45.59 6.59 11.20
N ALA A 16 46.11 6.70 12.41
CA ALA A 16 45.34 6.54 13.63
C ALA A 16 44.20 7.57 13.61
N ALA A 17 42.97 7.11 13.37
CA ALA A 17 41.76 7.83 13.71
C ALA A 17 41.05 7.05 14.82
N CYS A 18 41.58 7.17 16.04
CA CYS A 18 40.74 7.12 17.23
C CYS A 18 39.91 8.40 17.21
N GLY A 19 38.65 8.30 16.85
CA GLY A 19 37.73 9.43 16.82
C GLY A 19 36.33 8.89 16.99
N SER A 20 35.79 9.09 18.19
CA SER A 20 34.44 8.83 18.68
C SER A 20 33.42 8.40 17.62
N VAL A 21 32.77 7.26 17.87
CA VAL A 21 31.39 7.09 17.42
C VAL A 21 30.63 8.24 18.05
N ALA A 22 30.53 9.36 17.34
CA ALA A 22 29.55 10.36 17.65
C ALA A 22 28.22 9.62 17.54
N ASP A 23 27.57 9.42 18.69
CA ASP A 23 26.12 9.25 18.76
C ASP A 23 25.53 10.39 17.93
N SER A 24 25.40 10.15 16.63
CA SER A 24 24.55 10.96 15.80
C SER A 24 23.17 10.65 16.36
N PRO A 25 22.47 11.63 16.95
CA PRO A 25 21.10 11.38 17.38
C PRO A 25 20.39 10.82 16.15
N ALA A 26 19.91 9.57 16.27
CA ALA A 26 19.15 8.94 15.21
C ALA A 26 18.09 9.96 14.79
N ALA A 27 18.08 10.33 13.51
CA ALA A 27 17.12 11.28 12.99
C ALA A 27 15.73 10.82 13.47
N PRO A 28 14.86 11.75 13.92
CA PRO A 28 13.52 11.38 14.35
C PRO A 28 12.88 10.52 13.25
N PRO A 29 12.23 9.39 13.60
CA PRO A 29 11.58 8.56 12.61
C PRO A 29 10.63 9.44 11.79
N ALA A 30 10.69 9.28 10.46
CA ALA A 30 9.83 10.03 9.58
C ALA A 30 8.36 9.80 9.98
N PRO A 31 7.50 10.84 9.92
CA PRO A 31 6.09 10.67 10.23
C PRO A 31 5.48 9.62 9.31
N ALA A 32 4.54 8.84 9.85
CA ALA A 32 3.80 7.87 9.05
C ALA A 32 3.06 8.57 7.89
N PRO A 33 2.96 7.93 6.71
CA PRO A 33 2.29 8.52 5.57
C PRO A 33 0.80 8.72 5.85
N THR A 34 0.27 9.87 5.41
CA THR A 34 -1.17 10.17 5.53
C THR A 34 -1.98 9.20 4.67
N ALA A 35 -3.28 9.04 4.96
CA ALA A 35 -4.18 8.26 4.10
C ALA A 35 -4.18 8.79 2.65
N GLN A 36 -4.15 10.11 2.47
CA GLN A 36 -4.05 10.75 1.16
C GLN A 36 -2.79 10.31 0.40
N ALA A 37 -1.62 10.40 1.04
CA ALA A 37 -0.35 10.01 0.41
C ALA A 37 -0.32 8.52 0.06
N ARG A 38 -0.88 7.66 0.92
CA ARG A 38 -1.02 6.22 0.64
C ARG A 38 -1.91 5.97 -0.59
N CYS A 39 -3.05 6.65 -0.69
CA CYS A 39 -3.95 6.51 -1.83
C CYS A 39 -3.36 7.07 -3.14
N GLU A 40 -2.59 8.16 -3.08
CA GLU A 40 -1.86 8.70 -4.24
C GLU A 40 -0.74 7.77 -4.69
N ALA A 41 -0.02 7.14 -3.76
CA ALA A 41 0.96 6.11 -4.09
C ALA A 41 0.29 4.91 -4.75
N ALA A 42 -0.84 4.44 -4.22
CA ALA A 42 -1.61 3.35 -4.83
C ALA A 42 -2.12 3.69 -6.24
N LEU A 43 -2.50 4.95 -6.50
CA LEU A 43 -2.85 5.40 -7.86
C LEU A 43 -1.69 5.21 -8.84
N ALA A 44 -0.45 5.48 -8.41
CA ALA A 44 0.73 5.36 -9.25
C ALA A 44 1.07 3.90 -9.61
N GLU A 45 0.62 2.94 -8.80
CA GLU A 45 0.75 1.50 -9.05
C GLU A 45 -0.34 0.96 -9.99
N LEU A 46 -1.43 1.71 -10.21
CA LEU A 46 -2.45 1.35 -11.20
C LEU A 46 -1.90 1.49 -12.62
N ARG A 47 -2.48 0.73 -13.56
CA ARG A 47 -1.97 0.74 -14.92
C ARG A 47 -2.25 2.09 -15.58
N PRO A 48 -1.30 2.63 -16.35
CA PRO A 48 -1.54 3.85 -17.11
C PRO A 48 -2.76 3.76 -18.05
N SER A 49 -3.09 2.56 -18.54
CA SER A 49 -4.25 2.32 -19.41
C SER A 49 -5.60 2.40 -18.71
N ASP A 50 -5.63 2.32 -17.37
CA ASP A 50 -6.89 2.28 -16.62
C ASP A 50 -7.55 3.66 -16.49
N HIS A 51 -6.85 4.73 -16.88
CA HIS A 51 -7.31 6.11 -16.77
C HIS A 51 -7.90 6.44 -15.39
N ALA A 52 -7.35 5.80 -14.35
CA ALA A 52 -7.85 5.90 -12.98
C ALA A 52 -7.58 7.30 -12.41
N GLN A 53 -8.51 7.78 -11.61
CA GLN A 53 -8.41 9.04 -10.87
C GLN A 53 -8.85 8.82 -9.44
N LEU A 54 -8.07 9.29 -8.47
CA LEU A 54 -8.45 9.28 -7.07
C LEU A 54 -9.59 10.30 -6.84
N VAL A 55 -10.76 9.81 -6.42
CA VAL A 55 -11.97 10.65 -6.25
C VAL A 55 -12.41 10.81 -4.81
N ALA A 56 -12.02 9.90 -3.91
CA ALA A 56 -12.25 10.06 -2.47
C ALA A 56 -11.23 9.27 -1.65
N VAL A 57 -10.92 9.82 -0.47
CA VAL A 57 -10.09 9.18 0.55
C VAL A 57 -10.81 9.27 1.88
N PHE A 58 -10.92 8.15 2.58
CA PHE A 58 -11.40 8.09 3.95
C PHE A 58 -10.37 7.37 4.82
N GLU A 59 -10.09 7.93 5.98
CA GLU A 59 -9.28 7.31 7.02
C GLU A 59 -10.19 6.84 8.15
N SER A 60 -9.92 5.65 8.67
CA SER A 60 -10.66 5.02 9.77
C SER A 60 -9.75 4.00 10.46
N THR A 61 -10.26 3.29 11.47
CA THR A 61 -9.51 2.27 12.18
C THR A 61 -9.77 0.87 11.61
N ALA A 62 -8.84 -0.07 11.83
CA ALA A 62 -9.04 -1.47 11.44
C ALA A 62 -10.32 -2.07 12.03
N LEU A 63 -10.66 -1.72 13.28
CA LEU A 63 -11.89 -2.17 13.93
C LEU A 63 -13.16 -1.68 13.22
N GLU A 64 -13.19 -0.40 12.85
CA GLU A 64 -14.31 0.25 12.18
C GLU A 64 -14.49 -0.27 10.75
N ILE A 65 -13.41 -0.41 9.99
CA ILE A 65 -13.47 -0.99 8.64
C ILE A 65 -13.90 -2.46 8.70
N ALA A 66 -13.41 -3.24 9.69
CA ALA A 66 -13.86 -4.62 9.88
C ALA A 66 -15.36 -4.69 10.14
N ALA A 67 -15.89 -3.85 11.05
CA ALA A 67 -17.32 -3.78 11.32
C ALA A 67 -18.12 -3.37 10.07
N TRP A 68 -17.61 -2.41 9.28
CA TRP A 68 -18.24 -2.00 8.03
C TRP A 68 -18.28 -3.12 6.98
N GLN A 69 -17.19 -3.86 6.79
CA GLN A 69 -17.15 -5.02 5.87
C GLN A 69 -18.12 -6.14 6.28
N GLU A 70 -18.35 -6.29 7.59
CA GLU A 70 -19.25 -7.31 8.15
C GLU A 70 -20.72 -6.87 8.18
N SER A 71 -20.99 -5.56 8.02
CA SER A 71 -22.35 -5.00 8.06
C SER A 71 -23.20 -5.30 6.83
N GLY A 72 -22.58 -5.72 5.73
CA GLY A 72 -23.27 -5.86 4.43
C GLY A 72 -23.63 -4.54 3.74
N LEU A 73 -23.16 -3.39 4.26
CA LEU A 73 -23.43 -2.08 3.69
C LEU A 73 -22.55 -1.71 2.49
N ILE A 74 -21.61 -2.58 2.09
CA ILE A 74 -20.79 -2.40 0.88
C ILE A 74 -21.64 -2.78 -0.34
N LEU A 75 -22.30 -1.78 -0.92
CA LEU A 75 -23.10 -1.97 -2.13
C LEU A 75 -22.20 -2.33 -3.32
N GLY A 76 -22.52 -3.42 -4.01
CA GLY A 76 -21.83 -3.89 -5.21
C GLY A 76 -20.57 -4.75 -4.96
N GLY A 77 -20.23 -5.05 -3.71
CA GLY A 77 -19.16 -5.98 -3.32
C GLY A 77 -19.67 -7.16 -2.49
N GLY A 78 -18.83 -8.17 -2.28
CA GLY A 78 -19.08 -9.20 -1.27
C GLY A 78 -18.95 -8.62 0.15
N HIS A 79 -19.69 -9.17 1.11
CA HIS A 79 -19.55 -8.82 2.52
C HIS A 79 -18.84 -9.95 3.29
N ALA A 80 -18.11 -9.61 4.34
CA ALA A 80 -17.59 -10.60 5.27
C ALA A 80 -18.75 -11.10 6.17
N GLY A 81 -18.68 -12.36 6.62
CA GLY A 81 -19.52 -12.82 7.74
C GLY A 81 -19.15 -12.10 9.03
N ALA A 82 -20.05 -12.05 10.02
CA ALA A 82 -19.76 -11.42 11.31
C ALA A 82 -18.49 -11.99 11.95
N GLY A 83 -17.55 -11.12 12.34
CA GLY A 83 -16.24 -11.48 12.88
C GLY A 83 -15.25 -12.08 11.87
N MET A 84 -15.60 -12.14 10.59
CA MET A 84 -14.79 -12.80 9.55
C MET A 84 -14.00 -11.82 8.68
N SER A 85 -14.03 -10.52 8.98
CA SER A 85 -13.20 -9.56 8.24
C SER A 85 -11.70 -9.89 8.42
N PRO A 86 -10.89 -9.90 7.34
CA PRO A 86 -9.44 -10.06 7.46
C PRO A 86 -8.77 -9.02 8.38
N LEU A 87 -9.37 -7.83 8.47
CA LEU A 87 -8.91 -6.74 9.35
C LEU A 87 -9.07 -7.04 10.83
N ARG A 88 -9.78 -8.11 11.21
CA ARG A 88 -9.83 -8.60 12.60
C ARG A 88 -8.47 -9.08 13.11
N SER A 89 -7.52 -9.37 12.21
CA SER A 89 -6.14 -9.74 12.57
C SER A 89 -5.21 -8.54 12.82
N HIS A 90 -5.65 -7.33 12.45
CA HIS A 90 -4.88 -6.09 12.64
C HIS A 90 -5.13 -5.48 14.03
N PRO A 91 -4.19 -4.66 14.56
CA PRO A 91 -4.43 -3.88 15.77
C PRO A 91 -5.70 -3.03 15.61
N PRO A 92 -6.66 -3.06 16.57
CA PRO A 92 -7.96 -2.40 16.41
C PRO A 92 -7.90 -0.91 16.06
N GLY A 93 -6.89 -0.20 16.55
CA GLY A 93 -6.65 1.23 16.28
C GLY A 93 -5.68 1.52 15.13
N GLU A 94 -5.26 0.53 14.35
CA GLU A 94 -4.43 0.76 13.17
C GLU A 94 -5.18 1.65 12.16
N SER A 95 -4.50 2.66 11.61
CA SER A 95 -5.04 3.54 10.58
C SER A 95 -5.14 2.82 9.23
N ILE A 96 -6.37 2.70 8.74
CA ILE A 96 -6.71 2.10 7.45
C ILE A 96 -7.20 3.20 6.51
N ALA A 97 -6.68 3.19 5.28
CA ALA A 97 -7.13 4.09 4.23
C ALA A 97 -8.09 3.37 3.28
N SER A 98 -9.20 4.02 2.96
CA SER A 98 -10.16 3.61 1.93
C SER A 98 -10.08 4.57 0.76
N CYS A 99 -9.53 4.09 -0.36
CA CYS A 99 -9.20 4.87 -1.54
C CYS A 99 -10.18 4.54 -2.66
N TYR A 100 -10.96 5.54 -3.12
CA TYR A 100 -11.88 5.38 -4.23
C TYR A 100 -11.27 5.94 -5.52
N PHE A 101 -11.29 5.12 -6.56
CA PHE A 101 -10.80 5.47 -7.89
C PHE A 101 -11.92 5.36 -8.91
N ASP A 102 -12.06 6.36 -9.78
CA ASP A 102 -12.93 6.31 -10.94
C ASP A 102 -12.08 6.17 -12.20
N GLY A 103 -12.53 5.41 -13.21
CA GLY A 103 -11.76 5.23 -14.44
C GLY A 103 -12.34 4.18 -15.37
N THR A 104 -11.50 3.71 -16.29
CA THR A 104 -11.76 2.53 -17.14
C THR A 104 -10.84 1.42 -16.64
N ILE A 105 -11.12 0.92 -15.43
CA ILE A 105 -10.16 0.11 -14.67
C ILE A 105 -10.32 -1.36 -15.05
N THR A 106 -9.25 -1.97 -15.55
CA THR A 106 -9.28 -3.35 -16.03
C THR A 106 -8.80 -4.30 -14.94
N VAL A 107 -9.69 -5.15 -14.41
CA VAL A 107 -9.27 -6.17 -13.44
C VAL A 107 -8.48 -7.25 -14.16
N THR A 108 -7.30 -7.57 -13.64
CA THR A 108 -6.56 -8.74 -14.10
C THR A 108 -6.61 -9.88 -13.12
N GLY A 109 -7.07 -11.01 -13.63
CA GLY A 109 -6.96 -12.31 -13.01
C GLY A 109 -6.97 -13.37 -14.10
N PRO A 110 -6.80 -14.65 -13.75
CA PRO A 110 -7.04 -15.74 -14.69
C PRO A 110 -8.48 -15.62 -15.21
N LEU A 111 -8.60 -15.39 -16.51
CA LEU A 111 -9.89 -15.35 -17.19
C LEU A 111 -10.12 -16.69 -17.90
N PRO A 112 -11.35 -17.21 -17.92
CA PRO A 112 -11.71 -18.31 -18.80
C PRO A 112 -11.33 -17.99 -20.25
N GLU A 113 -11.02 -19.02 -21.04
CA GLU A 113 -10.69 -18.86 -22.44
C GLU A 113 -11.81 -18.10 -23.19
N GLY A 114 -11.42 -17.08 -23.96
CA GLY A 114 -12.36 -16.22 -24.70
C GLY A 114 -13.08 -15.15 -23.87
N ALA A 115 -12.94 -15.13 -22.54
CA ALA A 115 -13.50 -14.08 -21.72
C ALA A 115 -12.68 -12.78 -21.83
N ARG A 116 -13.38 -11.64 -21.89
CA ARG A 116 -12.75 -10.31 -21.81
C ARG A 116 -12.63 -9.90 -20.35
N PRO A 117 -11.52 -9.24 -19.95
CA PRO A 117 -11.42 -8.67 -18.63
C PRO A 117 -12.60 -7.73 -18.35
N PRO A 118 -13.21 -7.80 -17.16
CA PRO A 118 -14.23 -6.83 -16.79
C PRO A 118 -13.58 -5.45 -16.62
N VAL A 119 -14.31 -4.43 -17.08
CA VAL A 119 -13.96 -3.02 -16.88
C VAL A 119 -14.81 -2.48 -15.74
N LEU A 120 -14.16 -1.87 -14.76
CA LEU A 120 -14.78 -1.23 -13.62
C LEU A 120 -14.81 0.29 -13.85
N GLU A 121 -15.93 0.91 -13.54
CA GLU A 121 -16.05 2.37 -13.59
C GLU A 121 -15.58 3.02 -12.28
N ARG A 122 -15.67 2.27 -11.18
CA ARG A 122 -15.17 2.63 -9.85
C ARG A 122 -14.57 1.43 -9.14
N MET A 123 -13.48 1.69 -8.43
CA MET A 123 -12.77 0.75 -7.57
C MET A 123 -12.56 1.36 -6.19
N LEU A 124 -12.58 0.51 -5.17
CA LEU A 124 -12.17 0.81 -3.80
C LEU A 124 -10.99 -0.09 -3.45
N LEU A 125 -9.90 0.54 -3.01
CA LEU A 125 -8.76 -0.11 -2.40
C LEU A 125 -8.77 0.16 -0.89
N ILE A 126 -8.59 -0.88 -0.10
CA ILE A 126 -8.36 -0.78 1.35
C ILE A 126 -6.86 -1.00 1.61
N LEU A 127 -6.22 -0.02 2.26
CA LEU A 127 -4.78 -0.03 2.52
C LEU A 127 -4.48 0.01 4.03
N ASP A 128 -3.50 -0.76 4.47
CA ASP A 128 -2.99 -0.73 5.85
C ASP A 128 -2.14 0.52 6.14
N SER A 129 -1.68 0.67 7.38
CA SER A 129 -0.86 1.81 7.83
C SER A 129 0.45 2.01 7.07
N SER A 130 0.98 0.96 6.45
CA SER A 130 2.18 0.99 5.61
C SER A 130 1.91 1.33 4.13
N GLY A 131 0.63 1.35 3.73
CA GLY A 131 0.23 1.42 2.32
C GLY A 131 0.12 0.05 1.66
N GLY A 132 0.24 -1.03 2.43
CA GLY A 132 0.05 -2.39 1.99
C GLY A 132 -1.40 -2.67 1.59
N PHE A 133 -1.58 -3.46 0.55
CA PHE A 133 -2.88 -3.75 -0.03
C PHE A 133 -3.64 -4.83 0.75
N LEU A 134 -4.86 -4.53 1.19
CA LEU A 134 -5.69 -5.47 1.95
C LEU A 134 -6.90 -5.98 1.14
N GLN A 135 -7.52 -5.15 0.30
CA GLN A 135 -8.71 -5.54 -0.45
C GLN A 135 -8.91 -4.70 -1.72
N GLU A 136 -9.29 -5.38 -2.80
CA GLU A 136 -9.83 -4.81 -4.05
C GLU A 136 -11.30 -5.13 -4.18
N VAL A 137 -12.13 -4.11 -4.41
CA VAL A 137 -13.51 -4.31 -4.87
C VAL A 137 -13.89 -3.19 -5.83
N GLY A 138 -14.74 -3.48 -6.81
CA GLY A 138 -15.24 -2.43 -7.70
C GLY A 138 -16.34 -2.90 -8.63
N GLY A 139 -16.88 -1.95 -9.39
CA GLY A 139 -18.01 -2.18 -10.28
C GLY A 139 -18.47 -0.90 -10.99
N PRO A 140 -19.68 -0.93 -11.59
CA PRO A 140 -20.29 0.27 -12.16
C PRO A 140 -20.53 1.34 -11.08
N LYS A 141 -20.33 2.63 -11.41
CA LYS A 141 -20.52 3.75 -10.46
C LYS A 141 -21.92 3.79 -9.87
N LYS A 142 -22.91 3.39 -10.67
CA LYS A 142 -24.33 3.35 -10.27
C LYS A 142 -24.60 2.36 -9.13
N THR A 143 -23.87 1.25 -9.09
CA THR A 143 -24.06 0.17 -8.11
C THR A 143 -22.99 0.17 -7.03
N PHE A 144 -21.93 0.96 -7.20
CA PHE A 144 -20.82 1.11 -6.26
C PHE A 144 -20.67 2.59 -5.86
N PRO A 145 -21.49 3.12 -4.94
CA PRO A 145 -21.42 4.52 -4.53
C PRO A 145 -20.18 4.81 -3.67
N LEU A 146 -19.82 6.10 -3.56
CA LEU A 146 -18.84 6.55 -2.56
C LEU A 146 -19.52 6.49 -1.19
N VAL A 147 -19.00 5.65 -0.30
CA VAL A 147 -19.52 5.50 1.06
C VAL A 147 -18.36 5.73 2.01
N ARG A 148 -18.54 6.60 3.00
CA ARG A 148 -17.60 6.72 4.10
C ARG A 148 -17.75 5.46 4.98
N PRO A 149 -16.70 4.66 5.16
CA PRO A 149 -16.75 3.56 6.12
C PRO A 149 -17.02 4.08 7.53
N ALA A 150 -17.86 3.38 8.29
CA ALA A 150 -18.18 3.69 9.69
C ALA A 150 -18.76 5.10 9.95
N ALA A 151 -19.73 5.52 9.12
CA ALA A 151 -20.56 6.70 9.37
C ALA A 151 -21.76 6.39 10.28
#